data_AF-A0A517QXA9-F1
#
_entry.id   AF-A0A517QXA9-F1
#
_cell.length_a   1.000
_cell.length_b   1.000
_cell.length_c   1.000
_cell.angle_alpha   90.00
_cell.angle_beta   90.00
_cell.angle_gamma   90.00
#
_symmetry.space_group_name_H-M   'P 1'
#
loop_
_entity.id
_entity.type
_entity.pdbx_description
1 polymer ?
#
loop_
_entity_poly.entity_id
_entity_poly.type
_entity_poly.pdbx_seq_one_letter_code
_entity_poly.pdbx_strand_id
1 'polypeptide(L)'
;MALEFREVESLSGRGVRFEIRSNDSAITRLEFLQRLVDCEELRAGLTTTLAEIQYSAFRWESLPVNKSLADRPFEFVLLDSPSLNRQPDASAFQEYFRSNGESHSQDKVPSAVSFKNVGGDATMIVPTPLCPPDAYTHLARFVRRAPSEQVDELWCVVGQTMLNQIDAEPDRHFWLSTAGMGVAWLHIRIDTRPKYYGYEKFRSVES
;
A
#
# COMPACT_ATOMS: atom_id res chain seq x y z
N MET A 1 2.27 -11.98 19.70
CA MET A 1 2.84 -13.19 19.06
C MET A 1 3.92 -12.65 18.14
N ALA A 2 5.14 -13.17 18.15
CA ALA A 2 6.22 -12.48 17.43
C ALA A 2 5.95 -12.47 15.91
N LEU A 3 5.72 -11.27 15.37
CA LEU A 3 5.70 -11.00 13.93
C LEU A 3 7.12 -10.79 13.44
N GLU A 4 7.47 -11.46 12.33
CA GLU A 4 8.76 -11.33 11.69
C GLU A 4 8.58 -10.87 10.24
N PHE A 5 9.25 -9.78 9.88
CA PHE A 5 9.36 -9.29 8.51
C PHE A 5 10.73 -9.70 7.97
N ARG A 6 10.76 -10.80 7.23
CA ARG A 6 12.01 -11.45 6.84
C ARG A 6 12.40 -11.06 5.42
N GLU A 7 13.61 -10.53 5.25
CA GLU A 7 14.24 -10.44 3.93
C GLU A 7 14.56 -11.85 3.43
N VAL A 8 13.94 -12.25 2.32
CA VAL A 8 14.11 -13.60 1.75
C VAL A 8 15.00 -13.62 0.51
N GLU A 9 15.11 -12.50 -0.21
CA GLU A 9 15.90 -12.42 -1.44
C GLU A 9 16.31 -10.98 -1.73
N SER A 10 17.61 -10.74 -1.95
CA SER A 10 18.08 -9.53 -2.62
C SER A 10 17.89 -9.69 -4.13
N LEU A 11 17.12 -8.81 -4.74
CA LEU A 11 16.82 -8.85 -6.17
C LEU A 11 17.96 -8.22 -6.97
N SER A 12 18.36 -8.86 -8.08
CA SER A 12 19.36 -8.32 -8.98
C SER A 12 18.88 -6.99 -9.57
N GLY A 13 19.50 -5.87 -9.15
CA GLY A 13 19.21 -4.54 -9.72
C GLY A 13 18.43 -3.56 -8.85
N ARG A 14 18.54 -3.68 -7.51
CA ARG A 14 18.05 -2.73 -6.48
C ARG A 14 16.63 -3.00 -5.97
N GLY A 15 16.40 -4.22 -5.50
CA GLY A 15 15.20 -4.52 -4.74
C GLY A 15 15.43 -5.59 -3.69
N VAL A 16 14.48 -5.73 -2.78
CA VAL A 16 14.48 -6.78 -1.76
C VAL A 16 13.07 -7.36 -1.66
N ARG A 17 12.98 -8.67 -1.48
CA ARG A 17 11.73 -9.40 -1.28
C ARG A 17 11.59 -9.76 0.19
N PHE A 18 10.36 -9.59 0.69
CA PHE A 18 9.98 -9.87 2.06
C PHE A 18 8.88 -10.92 2.11
N GLU A 19 8.97 -11.76 3.14
CA GLU A 19 7.89 -12.61 3.63
C GLU A 19 7.54 -12.16 5.06
N ILE A 20 6.27 -12.30 5.46
CA ILE A 20 5.83 -12.00 6.83
C ILE A 20 5.46 -13.31 7.51
N ARG A 21 5.97 -13.53 8.72
CA ARG A 21 5.72 -14.73 9.51
C ARG A 21 5.11 -14.39 10.86
N SER A 22 4.25 -15.28 11.35
CA SER A 22 3.66 -15.23 12.69
C SER A 22 3.88 -16.60 13.32
N ASN A 23 4.69 -16.67 14.39
CA ASN A 23 5.07 -17.93 15.06
C ASN A 23 5.56 -19.01 14.06
N ASP A 24 6.56 -18.67 13.24
CA ASP A 24 7.14 -19.56 12.22
C ASP A 24 6.19 -20.04 11.11
N SER A 25 4.99 -19.47 10.98
CA SER A 25 4.09 -19.73 9.86
C SER A 25 3.99 -18.49 8.96
N ALA A 26 4.02 -18.70 7.64
CA ALA A 26 3.84 -17.60 6.69
C ALA A 26 2.43 -17.02 6.86
N ILE A 27 2.33 -15.69 6.95
CA ILE A 27 1.04 -15.00 6.90
C ILE A 27 0.47 -15.15 5.49
N THR A 28 -0.79 -15.54 5.38
CA THR A 28 -1.44 -15.71 4.08
C THR A 28 -1.86 -14.37 3.48
N ARG A 29 -2.18 -14.35 2.18
CA ARG A 29 -2.65 -13.13 1.48
C ARG A 29 -3.90 -12.56 2.12
N LEU A 30 -4.88 -13.41 2.47
CA LEU A 30 -6.10 -12.96 3.12
C LEU A 30 -5.85 -12.52 4.56
N GLU A 31 -5.03 -13.27 5.30
CA GLU A 31 -4.70 -12.95 6.68
C GLU A 31 -3.96 -11.61 6.79
N PHE A 32 -3.03 -11.32 5.88
CA PHE A 32 -2.36 -10.01 5.83
C PHE A 32 -3.38 -8.87 5.70
N LEU A 33 -4.35 -8.99 4.78
CA LEU A 33 -5.37 -7.98 4.56
C LEU A 33 -6.30 -7.81 5.77
N GLN A 34 -6.67 -8.91 6.44
CA GLN A 34 -7.45 -8.87 7.68
C GLN A 34 -6.66 -8.17 8.80
N ARG A 35 -5.39 -8.55 8.99
CA ARG A 35 -4.51 -7.96 10.00
C ARG A 35 -4.17 -6.50 9.72
N LEU A 36 -4.20 -6.04 8.46
CA LEU A 36 -4.13 -4.60 8.18
C LEU A 36 -5.30 -3.84 8.82
N VAL A 37 -6.48 -4.46 8.95
CA VAL A 37 -7.66 -3.83 9.56
C VAL A 37 -7.60 -3.91 11.09
N ASP A 38 -7.32 -5.08 11.66
CA ASP A 38 -7.55 -5.33 13.09
C ASP A 38 -6.28 -5.55 13.94
N CYS A 39 -5.08 -5.53 13.35
CA CYS A 39 -3.83 -5.82 14.05
C CYS A 39 -2.83 -4.64 13.98
N GLU A 40 -2.81 -3.83 15.04
CA GLU A 40 -1.85 -2.73 15.22
C GLU A 40 -0.39 -3.23 15.17
N GLU A 41 -0.09 -4.39 15.76
CA GLU A 41 1.25 -4.99 15.75
C GLU A 41 1.76 -5.22 14.31
N LEU A 42 0.88 -5.67 13.41
CA LEU A 42 1.23 -5.88 12.01
C LEU A 42 1.45 -4.55 11.27
N ARG A 43 0.59 -3.56 11.49
CA ARG A 43 0.75 -2.23 10.86
C ARG A 43 2.01 -1.51 11.34
N ALA A 44 2.31 -1.60 12.64
CA ALA A 44 3.52 -1.04 13.24
C ALA A 44 4.78 -1.75 12.71
N GLY A 45 4.77 -3.08 12.64
CA GLY A 45 5.87 -3.86 12.10
C GLY A 45 6.13 -3.59 10.61
N LEU A 46 5.07 -3.50 9.81
CA LEU A 46 5.16 -3.14 8.39
C LEU A 46 5.73 -1.74 8.24
N THR A 47 5.21 -0.76 8.98
CA THR A 47 5.68 0.63 8.94
C THR A 47 7.16 0.75 9.32
N THR A 48 7.58 0.05 10.38
CA THR A 48 8.98 0.03 10.83
C THR A 48 9.89 -0.56 9.76
N THR A 49 9.53 -1.73 9.23
CA THR A 49 10.28 -2.40 8.13
C THR A 49 10.46 -1.48 6.92
N LEU A 50 9.39 -0.78 6.53
CA LEU A 50 9.41 0.15 5.40
C LEU A 50 10.21 1.43 5.70
N ALA A 51 10.22 1.91 6.93
CA ALA A 51 10.95 3.10 7.33
C ALA A 51 12.46 2.86 7.40
N GLU A 52 12.88 1.67 7.85
CA GLU A 52 14.27 1.28 8.09
C GLU A 52 15.06 0.88 6.82
N ILE A 53 14.36 0.53 5.72
CA ILE A 53 15.03 0.22 4.46
C ILE A 53 15.90 1.41 4.01
N GLN A 54 17.10 1.16 3.51
CA GLN A 54 18.08 2.20 3.18
C GLN A 54 17.82 2.94 1.85
N TYR A 55 16.70 2.67 1.18
CA TYR A 55 16.32 3.36 -0.05
C TYR A 55 15.78 4.77 0.24
N SER A 56 16.28 5.77 -0.49
CA SER A 56 15.81 7.16 -0.33
C SER A 56 14.33 7.29 -0.72
N ALA A 57 13.93 6.56 -1.76
CA ALA A 57 12.55 6.37 -2.18
C ALA A 57 12.39 4.98 -2.81
N PHE A 58 11.23 4.36 -2.66
CA PHE A 58 10.99 3.01 -3.18
C PHE A 58 9.56 2.84 -3.66
N ARG A 59 9.37 1.88 -4.58
CA ARG A 59 8.07 1.28 -4.87
C ARG A 59 7.86 0.07 -3.97
N TRP A 60 6.61 -0.14 -3.59
CA TRP A 60 6.15 -1.30 -2.84
C TRP A 60 5.15 -2.05 -3.71
N GLU A 61 5.37 -3.34 -3.91
CA GLU A 61 4.55 -4.19 -4.79
C GLU A 61 4.28 -5.51 -4.06
N SER A 62 3.03 -5.98 -4.02
CA SER A 62 2.69 -7.30 -3.47
C SER A 62 2.27 -8.28 -4.56
N LEU A 63 2.29 -9.57 -4.24
CA LEU A 63 1.62 -10.59 -5.07
C LEU A 63 0.12 -10.30 -5.24
N PRO A 64 -0.52 -10.77 -6.33
CA PRO A 64 -1.94 -10.57 -6.54
C PRO A 64 -2.78 -11.34 -5.52
N VAL A 65 -3.95 -10.80 -5.20
CA VAL A 65 -4.90 -11.44 -4.28
C VAL A 65 -6.26 -11.59 -4.96
N ASN A 66 -6.90 -12.73 -4.73
CA ASN A 66 -8.31 -13.01 -4.96
C ASN A 66 -8.74 -14.11 -3.96
N LYS A 67 -9.97 -14.63 -4.07
CA LYS A 67 -10.44 -15.68 -3.16
C LYS A 67 -9.67 -16.99 -3.31
N SER A 68 -9.27 -17.39 -4.53
CA SER A 68 -8.55 -18.64 -4.76
C SER A 68 -7.08 -18.62 -4.32
N LEU A 69 -6.50 -17.42 -4.17
CA LEU A 69 -5.14 -17.20 -3.68
C LEU A 69 -5.09 -16.83 -2.19
N ALA A 70 -6.24 -16.81 -1.50
CA ALA A 70 -6.37 -16.35 -0.11
C ALA A 70 -5.38 -17.02 0.85
N ASP A 71 -5.21 -18.33 0.73
CA ASP A 71 -4.37 -19.15 1.63
C ASP A 71 -2.90 -19.24 1.18
N ARG A 72 -2.53 -18.60 0.06
CA ARG A 72 -1.13 -18.53 -0.36
C ARG A 72 -0.36 -17.56 0.54
N PRO A 73 0.96 -17.75 0.73
CA PRO A 73 1.80 -16.78 1.45
C PRO A 73 1.68 -15.38 0.87
N PHE A 74 1.65 -14.39 1.76
CA PHE A 74 1.80 -12.99 1.39
C PHE A 74 3.28 -12.65 1.26
N GLU A 75 3.62 -12.00 0.15
CA GLU A 75 4.95 -11.47 -0.09
C GLU A 75 4.84 -10.08 -0.69
N PHE A 76 5.84 -9.26 -0.39
CA PHE A 76 6.01 -7.96 -1.04
C PHE A 76 7.47 -7.71 -1.42
N VAL A 77 7.69 -6.79 -2.35
CA VAL A 77 9.02 -6.31 -2.71
C VAL A 77 9.12 -4.81 -2.51
N LEU A 78 10.31 -4.37 -2.15
CA LEU A 78 10.72 -2.97 -2.19
C LEU A 78 11.71 -2.78 -3.33
N LEU A 79 11.40 -1.88 -4.26
CA LEU A 79 12.27 -1.57 -5.40
C LEU A 79 12.81 -0.15 -5.24
N ASP A 80 14.13 0.02 -5.16
CA ASP A 80 14.77 1.33 -5.08
C ASP A 80 14.37 2.19 -6.28
N SER A 81 13.85 3.37 -5.99
CA SER A 81 13.30 4.26 -6.99
C SER A 81 13.54 5.72 -6.60
N PRO A 82 14.81 6.17 -6.57
CA PRO A 82 15.17 7.53 -6.14
C PRO A 82 14.52 8.62 -7.00
N SER A 83 14.13 8.31 -8.24
CA SER A 83 13.40 9.21 -9.14
C SER A 83 12.01 9.63 -8.64
N LEU A 84 11.45 8.92 -7.66
CA LEU A 84 10.19 9.31 -7.02
C LEU A 84 10.34 10.56 -6.15
N ASN A 85 11.54 10.87 -5.68
CA ASN A 85 11.81 12.02 -4.81
C ASN A 85 11.76 13.33 -5.61
N ARG A 86 10.53 13.84 -5.80
CA ARG A 86 10.21 15.05 -6.57
C ARG A 86 9.45 16.04 -5.68
N GLN A 87 9.17 17.22 -6.22
CA GLN A 87 8.32 18.19 -5.51
C GLN A 87 6.91 17.63 -5.37
N PRO A 88 6.32 17.65 -4.15
CA PRO A 88 4.99 17.11 -3.93
C PRO A 88 3.93 17.93 -4.66
N ASP A 89 2.97 17.25 -5.28
CA ASP A 89 1.82 17.89 -5.94
C ASP A 89 0.58 17.78 -5.05
N ALA A 90 0.39 18.75 -4.17
CA ALA A 90 -0.75 18.81 -3.25
C ALA A 90 -2.09 19.08 -3.96
N SER A 91 -2.07 19.48 -5.24
CA SER A 91 -3.28 19.76 -6.01
C SER A 91 -3.85 18.53 -6.68
N ALA A 92 -3.02 17.50 -6.93
CA ALA A 92 -3.37 16.35 -7.76
C ALA A 92 -4.62 15.59 -7.32
N PHE A 93 -4.91 15.56 -6.01
CA PHE A 93 -6.07 14.85 -5.44
C PHE A 93 -6.97 15.75 -4.61
N GLN A 94 -6.84 17.07 -4.76
CA GLN A 94 -7.52 18.04 -3.90
C GLN A 94 -9.05 17.91 -3.96
N GLU A 95 -9.60 17.55 -5.12
CA GLU A 95 -11.05 17.33 -5.30
C GLU A 95 -11.57 16.16 -4.45
N TYR A 96 -10.77 15.12 -4.25
CA TYR A 96 -11.16 13.92 -3.50
C TYR A 96 -11.08 14.12 -1.97
N PHE A 97 -10.23 15.04 -1.51
CA PHE A 97 -10.10 15.32 -0.07
C PHE A 97 -11.37 15.93 0.55
N ARG A 98 -12.29 16.43 -0.28
CA ARG A 98 -13.53 17.09 0.16
C ARG A 98 -14.80 16.31 -0.18
N SER A 99 -14.72 15.30 -1.04
CA SER A 99 -15.90 14.68 -1.69
C SER A 99 -16.46 13.43 -1.01
N ASN A 100 -15.79 12.84 -0.02
CA ASN A 100 -16.33 11.68 0.72
C ASN A 100 -17.33 12.08 1.82
N GLY A 101 -18.16 13.08 1.52
CA GLY A 101 -19.26 13.54 2.36
C GLY A 101 -20.47 12.63 2.24
N GLU A 102 -20.52 11.58 3.07
CA GLU A 102 -21.77 11.24 3.73
C GLU A 102 -21.88 12.12 4.97
N SER A 103 -22.57 13.24 4.80
CA SER A 103 -22.82 14.24 5.82
C SER A 103 -23.60 13.64 6.99
N HIS A 104 -23.03 13.65 8.20
CA HIS A 104 -23.71 14.05 9.46
C HIS A 104 -22.72 14.27 10.63
N SER A 105 -21.53 14.79 10.37
CA SER A 105 -20.79 15.54 11.41
C SER A 105 -19.85 16.55 10.78
N GLN A 106 -19.83 17.74 11.37
CA GLN A 106 -18.86 18.79 11.09
C GLN A 106 -17.43 18.25 11.25
N ASP A 107 -16.58 18.51 10.25
CA ASP A 107 -15.17 18.89 10.38
C ASP A 107 -14.12 17.85 10.81
N LYS A 108 -14.05 16.68 10.16
CA LYS A 108 -12.78 15.96 10.07
C LYS A 108 -12.49 15.52 8.64
N VAL A 109 -11.47 16.12 8.02
CA VAL A 109 -10.89 15.59 6.78
C VAL A 109 -10.39 14.18 7.10
N PRO A 110 -10.84 13.13 6.38
CA PRO A 110 -10.38 11.78 6.65
C PRO A 110 -8.86 11.71 6.47
N SER A 111 -8.17 10.84 7.21
CA SER A 111 -6.71 10.75 7.13
C SER A 111 -6.22 10.22 5.77
N ALA A 112 -7.06 9.44 5.10
CA ALA A 112 -6.88 8.88 3.77
C ALA A 112 -8.24 8.74 3.07
N VAL A 113 -8.22 8.85 1.75
CA VAL A 113 -9.41 8.70 0.89
C VAL A 113 -9.20 7.55 -0.10
N SER A 114 -10.29 6.86 -0.44
CA SER A 114 -10.32 5.79 -1.43
C SER A 114 -11.32 6.13 -2.54
N PHE A 115 -10.91 6.05 -3.80
CA PHE A 115 -11.74 6.42 -4.96
C PHE A 115 -11.26 5.72 -6.23
N LYS A 116 -12.10 5.66 -7.28
CA LYS A 116 -11.70 5.14 -8.60
C LYS A 116 -10.88 6.18 -9.36
N ASN A 117 -9.84 5.74 -10.07
CA ASN A 117 -9.11 6.64 -10.98
C ASN A 117 -10.01 7.10 -12.14
N VAL A 118 -9.58 8.12 -12.89
CA VAL A 118 -10.32 8.68 -14.04
C VAL A 118 -10.76 7.63 -15.06
N GLY A 119 -9.93 6.61 -15.30
CA GLY A 119 -10.25 5.51 -16.23
C GLY A 119 -11.17 4.43 -15.64
N GLY A 120 -11.46 4.46 -14.35
CA GLY A 120 -12.26 3.47 -13.63
C GLY A 120 -11.61 2.09 -13.47
N ASP A 121 -10.39 1.88 -13.99
CA ASP A 121 -9.71 0.59 -14.04
C ASP A 121 -8.84 0.29 -12.81
N ALA A 122 -8.74 1.24 -11.88
CA ALA A 122 -8.04 1.09 -10.60
C ALA A 122 -8.75 1.84 -9.47
N THR A 123 -8.66 1.28 -8.26
CA THR A 123 -8.97 2.02 -7.03
C THR A 123 -7.68 2.63 -6.50
N MET A 124 -7.72 3.91 -6.11
CA MET A 124 -6.60 4.61 -5.51
C MET A 124 -6.89 4.94 -4.06
N ILE A 125 -5.89 4.76 -3.20
CA ILE A 125 -5.94 5.11 -1.78
C ILE A 125 -4.84 6.14 -1.52
N VAL A 126 -5.24 7.30 -1.03
CA VAL A 126 -4.42 8.50 -0.99
C VAL A 126 -4.50 9.15 0.39
N PRO A 127 -3.38 9.37 1.10
CA PRO A 127 -3.38 10.13 2.34
C PRO A 127 -3.71 11.60 2.08
N THR A 128 -4.46 12.22 3.00
CA THR A 128 -4.78 13.64 2.96
C THR A 128 -3.67 14.50 3.58
N PRO A 129 -3.56 15.79 3.25
CA PRO A 129 -2.49 16.66 3.74
C PRO A 129 -2.71 17.10 5.20
N LEU A 130 -2.27 16.30 6.17
CA LEU A 130 -2.34 16.58 7.62
C LEU A 130 -1.04 17.18 8.19
N CYS A 131 0.07 17.12 7.45
CA CYS A 131 1.37 17.66 7.84
C CYS A 131 2.06 18.32 6.62
N PRO A 132 3.32 18.79 6.72
CA PRO A 132 4.02 19.39 5.58
C PRO A 132 3.97 18.52 4.30
N PRO A 133 3.73 19.11 3.11
CA PRO A 133 3.54 18.37 1.86
C PRO A 133 4.65 17.39 1.51
N ASP A 134 5.87 17.63 1.98
CA ASP A 134 7.04 16.82 1.68
C ASP A 134 6.93 15.39 2.25
N ALA A 135 6.10 15.16 3.27
CA ALA A 135 5.82 13.81 3.77
C ALA A 135 5.07 12.96 2.75
N TYR A 136 4.32 13.56 1.82
CA TYR A 136 3.39 12.86 0.95
C TYR A 136 3.95 12.53 -0.44
N THR A 137 5.20 12.87 -0.76
CA THR A 137 5.74 12.65 -2.12
C THR A 137 5.67 11.19 -2.59
N HIS A 138 6.00 10.25 -1.69
CA HIS A 138 6.00 8.80 -1.94
C HIS A 138 6.01 8.03 -0.62
N LEU A 139 5.81 6.71 -0.67
CA LEU A 139 5.63 5.86 0.51
C LEU A 139 6.79 5.97 1.52
N ALA A 140 8.03 5.94 1.04
CA ALA A 140 9.20 6.03 1.93
C ALA A 140 9.24 7.32 2.76
N ARG A 141 8.82 8.47 2.21
CA ARG A 141 8.74 9.71 3.01
C ARG A 141 7.57 9.67 3.97
N PHE A 142 6.44 9.13 3.51
CA PHE A 142 5.23 9.07 4.30
C PHE A 142 5.43 8.25 5.58
N VAL A 143 5.94 7.02 5.48
CA VAL A 143 6.20 6.17 6.66
C VAL A 143 7.30 6.70 7.58
N ARG A 144 8.15 7.62 7.11
CA ARG A 144 9.25 8.23 7.88
C ARG A 144 8.91 9.60 8.49
N ARG A 145 7.88 10.30 7.99
CA ARG A 145 7.64 11.72 8.30
C ARG A 145 6.20 12.08 8.61
N ALA A 146 5.22 11.30 8.13
CA ALA A 146 3.82 11.58 8.44
C ALA A 146 3.51 11.22 9.91
N PRO A 147 2.45 11.80 10.51
CA PRO A 147 1.97 11.38 11.82
C PRO A 147 1.72 9.87 11.86
N SER A 148 2.19 9.18 12.91
CA SER A 148 2.07 7.72 13.02
C SER A 148 0.63 7.23 12.94
N GLU A 149 -0.31 7.96 13.55
CA GLU A 149 -1.75 7.69 13.48
C GLU A 149 -2.27 7.72 12.03
N GLN A 150 -1.76 8.65 11.20
CA GLN A 150 -2.14 8.72 9.79
C GLN A 150 -1.59 7.54 8.98
N VAL A 151 -0.36 7.10 9.30
CA VAL A 151 0.23 5.92 8.64
C VAL A 151 -0.54 4.66 9.01
N ASP A 152 -0.91 4.51 10.29
CA ASP A 152 -1.73 3.41 10.79
C ASP A 152 -3.10 3.36 10.09
N GLU A 153 -3.79 4.50 10.02
CA GLU A 153 -5.11 4.59 9.40
C GLU A 153 -5.05 4.35 7.88
N LEU A 154 -3.98 4.79 7.19
CA LEU A 154 -3.78 4.48 5.77
C LEU A 154 -3.76 2.96 5.54
N TRP A 155 -3.02 2.21 6.36
CA TRP A 155 -2.94 0.75 6.24
C TRP A 155 -4.29 0.08 6.52
N CYS A 156 -5.05 0.58 7.49
CA CYS A 156 -6.41 0.11 7.75
C CYS A 156 -7.32 0.32 6.52
N VAL A 157 -7.28 1.50 5.90
CA VAL A 157 -8.05 1.80 4.68
C VAL A 157 -7.63 0.87 3.53
N VAL A 158 -6.34 0.54 3.40
CA VAL A 158 -5.86 -0.44 2.41
C VAL A 158 -6.46 -1.82 2.64
N GLY A 159 -6.39 -2.33 3.87
CA GLY A 159 -6.97 -3.63 4.23
C GLY A 159 -8.46 -3.68 3.93
N GLN A 160 -9.22 -2.69 4.42
CA GLN A 160 -10.68 -2.62 4.22
C GLN A 160 -11.05 -2.53 2.74
N THR A 161 -10.35 -1.69 1.97
CA THR A 161 -10.65 -1.51 0.55
C THR A 161 -10.36 -2.77 -0.26
N MET A 162 -9.28 -3.49 0.06
CA MET A 162 -8.93 -4.76 -0.59
C MET A 162 -9.94 -5.86 -0.27
N LEU A 163 -10.30 -6.03 1.01
CA LEU A 163 -11.28 -7.03 1.44
C LEU A 163 -12.64 -6.79 0.77
N ASN A 164 -13.12 -5.54 0.75
CA ASN A 164 -14.37 -5.18 0.08
C ASN A 164 -14.35 -5.50 -1.42
N GLN A 165 -13.20 -5.31 -2.11
CA GLN A 165 -13.09 -5.64 -3.53
C GLN A 165 -13.04 -7.14 -3.79
N ILE A 166 -12.32 -7.90 -2.96
CA ILE A 166 -12.27 -9.37 -3.05
C ILE A 166 -13.66 -9.96 -2.79
N ASP A 167 -14.40 -9.45 -1.81
CA ASP A 167 -15.75 -9.95 -1.52
C ASP A 167 -16.75 -9.59 -2.64
N ALA A 168 -16.59 -8.43 -3.28
CA ALA A 168 -17.43 -8.02 -4.40
C ALA A 168 -17.13 -8.79 -5.70
N GLU A 169 -15.86 -9.13 -5.96
CA GLU A 169 -15.41 -9.83 -7.17
C GLU A 169 -14.42 -10.97 -6.82
N PRO A 170 -14.91 -12.10 -6.25
CA PRO A 170 -14.05 -13.13 -5.64
C PRO A 170 -13.09 -13.82 -6.60
N ASP A 171 -13.46 -13.93 -7.88
CA ASP A 171 -12.62 -14.55 -8.91
C ASP A 171 -11.64 -13.57 -9.55
N ARG A 172 -11.81 -12.26 -9.32
CA ARG A 172 -10.95 -11.23 -9.91
C ARG A 172 -9.64 -11.11 -9.15
N HIS A 173 -8.54 -11.07 -9.89
CA HIS A 173 -7.22 -10.75 -9.34
C HIS A 173 -7.03 -9.25 -9.13
N PHE A 174 -6.54 -8.89 -7.95
CA PHE A 174 -6.19 -7.54 -7.57
C PHE A 174 -4.70 -7.43 -7.26
N TRP A 175 -4.04 -6.44 -7.85
CA TRP A 175 -2.64 -6.11 -7.63
C TRP A 175 -2.54 -4.86 -6.78
N LEU A 176 -1.86 -4.97 -5.64
CA LEU A 176 -1.68 -3.91 -4.66
C LEU A 176 -0.24 -3.37 -4.72
N SER A 177 -0.10 -2.08 -5.04
CA SER A 177 1.22 -1.47 -5.23
C SER A 177 1.25 0.02 -4.96
N THR A 178 2.45 0.58 -4.81
CA THR A 178 2.70 2.01 -4.99
C THR A 178 3.38 2.25 -6.34
N ALA A 179 2.75 3.11 -7.14
CA ALA A 179 3.42 3.74 -8.27
C ALA A 179 3.97 5.10 -7.81
N GLY A 180 4.03 6.09 -8.71
CA GLY A 180 4.43 7.45 -8.31
C GLY A 180 5.20 8.25 -9.35
N MET A 181 5.42 7.70 -10.55
CA MET A 181 6.13 8.43 -11.62
C MET A 181 5.25 9.48 -12.32
N GLY A 182 3.93 9.30 -12.36
CA GLY A 182 3.01 10.28 -12.95
C GLY A 182 2.75 11.48 -12.03
N VAL A 183 2.33 11.21 -10.80
CA VAL A 183 1.97 12.21 -9.79
C VAL A 183 2.87 12.06 -8.57
N ALA A 184 3.44 13.16 -8.10
CA ALA A 184 4.32 13.21 -6.93
C ALA A 184 3.50 13.42 -5.64
N TRP A 185 2.53 12.53 -5.41
CA TRP A 185 1.78 12.44 -4.17
C TRP A 185 1.44 10.96 -3.97
N LEU A 186 1.62 10.44 -2.76
CA LEU A 186 1.47 9.03 -2.45
C LEU A 186 0.06 8.58 -2.86
N HIS A 187 0.01 7.53 -3.66
CA HIS A 187 -1.22 6.83 -3.99
C HIS A 187 -0.90 5.35 -4.04
N ILE A 188 -1.51 4.60 -3.14
CA ILE A 188 -1.56 3.14 -3.21
C ILE A 188 -2.61 2.79 -4.25
N ARG A 189 -2.30 1.85 -5.12
CA ARG A 189 -3.16 1.42 -6.22
C ARG A 189 -3.59 -0.01 -6.01
N ILE A 190 -4.86 -0.25 -6.26
CA ILE A 190 -5.46 -1.56 -6.44
C ILE A 190 -5.89 -1.63 -7.90
N ASP A 191 -5.09 -2.33 -8.70
CA ASP A 191 -5.31 -2.50 -10.12
C ASP A 191 -5.83 -3.92 -10.42
N THR A 192 -6.58 -4.08 -11.51
CA THR A 192 -7.04 -5.38 -12.03
C THR A 192 -6.02 -6.05 -12.95
N ARG A 193 -4.85 -5.43 -13.12
CA ARG A 193 -3.69 -5.89 -13.89
C ARG A 193 -2.42 -5.21 -13.36
N PRO A 194 -1.24 -5.83 -13.45
CA PRO A 194 0.00 -5.31 -12.86
C PRO A 194 0.67 -4.22 -13.73
N LYS A 195 -0.07 -3.19 -14.15
CA LYS A 195 0.38 -2.19 -15.15
C LYS A 195 1.67 -1.46 -14.76
N TYR A 196 1.89 -1.24 -13.47
CA TYR A 196 3.01 -0.45 -12.95
C TYR A 196 4.06 -1.25 -12.17
N TYR A 197 3.93 -2.58 -12.19
CA TYR A 197 4.86 -3.45 -11.47
C TYR A 197 6.23 -3.42 -12.12
N GLY A 198 7.26 -3.24 -11.30
CA GLY A 198 8.66 -3.34 -11.70
C GLY A 198 9.21 -4.74 -11.57
N TYR A 199 8.68 -5.54 -10.66
CA TYR A 199 9.15 -6.91 -10.46
C TYR A 199 8.35 -7.90 -11.31
N GLU A 200 9.01 -8.46 -12.33
CA GLU A 200 8.35 -9.29 -13.33
C GLU A 200 7.66 -10.52 -12.73
N LYS A 201 8.26 -11.16 -11.70
CA LYS A 201 7.66 -12.35 -11.09
C LYS A 201 6.29 -12.05 -10.47
N PHE A 202 6.06 -10.85 -9.95
CA PHE A 202 4.79 -10.47 -9.32
C PHE A 202 3.71 -10.05 -10.32
N ARG A 203 4.01 -10.04 -11.62
CA ARG A 203 3.00 -9.81 -12.66
C ARG A 203 2.16 -11.05 -12.97
N SER A 204 2.65 -12.24 -12.62
CA SER A 204 1.93 -13.48 -12.81
C SER A 204 0.93 -13.73 -11.67
N VAL A 205 -0.11 -14.49 -11.96
CA VAL A 205 -1.06 -15.01 -10.96
C VAL A 205 -0.58 -16.34 -10.35
N GLU A 206 0.44 -16.95 -10.94
CA GLU A 206 0.99 -18.27 -10.54
C GLU A 206 2.18 -18.17 -9.57
N SER A 207 2.66 -16.96 -9.30
CA SER A 207 3.79 -16.69 -8.40
C SER A 207 3.45 -16.83 -6.92
#